data_AF-A0A4R4PDF1-F1
#
_entry.id   AF-A0A4R4PDF1-F1
#
_cell.length_a   1.000
_cell.length_b   1.000
_cell.length_c   1.000
_cell.angle_alpha   90.00
_cell.angle_beta   90.00
_cell.angle_gamma   90.00
#
_symmetry.space_group_name_H-M   'P 1'
#
loop_
_entity.id
_entity.type
_entity.pdbx_description
1 polymer ?
#
loop_
_entity_poly.entity_id
_entity_poly.type
_entity_poly.pdbx_seq_one_letter_code
_entity_poly.pdbx_strand_id
1 'polypeptide(L)' 'MTVPRPRVVVHPPRAAGGRRVTVAGQDLGVARSPVELIEFLRRAGLDPDEVLLEDATLIEWRGGGPEVWTGTGADPFES' A
#
# COMPACT_ATOMS: atom_id res chain seq x y z
N MET A 1 -3.70 -2.48 -27.29
CA MET A 1 -3.93 -1.30 -26.43
C MET A 1 -3.63 -1.75 -25.01
N THR A 2 -2.54 -1.26 -24.40
CA THR A 2 -2.14 -1.72 -23.05
C THR A 2 -3.08 -1.08 -22.04
N VAL A 3 -3.79 -1.89 -21.26
CA VAL A 3 -4.61 -1.37 -20.15
C VAL A 3 -3.63 -0.78 -19.13
N PRO A 4 -3.71 0.52 -18.79
CA PRO A 4 -2.85 1.07 -17.75
C PRO A 4 -3.09 0.26 -16.46
N ARG A 5 -2.03 -0.39 -15.98
CA ARG A 5 -2.07 -1.12 -14.71
C ARG A 5 -2.24 -0.09 -13.58
N PRO A 6 -2.98 -0.40 -12.50
CA PRO A 6 -3.10 0.49 -11.34
C PRO A 6 -1.71 0.97 -10.92
N ARG A 7 -1.57 2.29 -10.75
CA ARG A 7 -0.26 2.92 -10.58
C ARG A 7 0.40 2.48 -9.30
N VAL A 8 -0.36 2.26 -8.24
CA VAL A 8 0.13 1.88 -6.91
C VAL A 8 -0.62 0.63 -6.43
N VAL A 9 0.11 -0.39 -5.99
CA VAL A 9 -0.46 -1.55 -5.31
C VAL A 9 0.13 -1.63 -3.91
N VAL A 10 -0.74 -1.60 -2.91
CA VAL A 10 -0.38 -1.80 -1.51
C VAL A 10 -0.77 -3.22 -1.12
N HIS A 11 0.25 -4.05 -0.90
CA HIS A 11 0.07 -5.46 -0.57
C HIS A 11 -0.55 -5.67 0.83
N PRO A 12 -1.00 -6.90 1.16
CA PRO A 12 -1.50 -7.22 2.48
C PRO A 12 -0.51 -6.83 3.60
N PRO A 13 -1.02 -6.44 4.78
CA PRO A 13 -0.19 -6.23 5.95
C PRO A 13 0.66 -7.45 6.25
N ARG A 14 1.94 -7.24 6.54
CA ARG A 14 2.85 -8.32 6.94
C ARG A 14 2.63 -8.65 8.42
N ALA A 15 2.88 -9.90 8.80
CA ALA A 15 2.87 -10.31 10.22
C ALA A 15 3.87 -9.49 11.07
N ALA A 16 5.01 -9.10 10.49
CA ALA A 16 6.00 -8.22 11.12
C ALA A 16 5.61 -6.72 11.08
N GLY A 17 4.42 -6.39 10.60
CA GLY A 17 3.91 -5.02 10.43
C GLY A 17 4.29 -4.38 9.09
N GLY A 18 3.52 -3.35 8.74
CA GLY A 18 3.66 -2.59 7.51
C GLY A 18 3.20 -3.35 6.27
N ARG A 19 3.29 -2.68 5.13
CA ARG A 19 2.81 -3.13 3.83
C ARG A 19 3.85 -2.87 2.77
N ARG A 20 4.07 -3.87 1.91
CA ARG A 20 4.89 -3.70 0.70
C ARG A 20 4.14 -2.82 -0.29
N VAL A 21 4.85 -1.89 -0.93
CA VAL A 21 4.29 -0.95 -1.89
C VAL A 21 4.96 -1.16 -3.24
N THR A 22 4.17 -1.29 -4.31
CA THR A 22 4.70 -1.34 -5.67
C THR A 22 4.07 -0.28 -6.55
N VAL A 23 4.85 0.33 -7.43
CA VAL A 23 4.38 1.33 -8.41
C VAL A 23 4.74 0.90 -9.81
N ALA A 24 3.74 0.77 -10.69
CA ALA A 24 3.90 0.22 -12.04
C ALA A 24 4.70 -1.11 -12.08
N GLY A 25 4.58 -1.92 -11.03
CA GLY A 25 5.31 -3.19 -10.86
C GLY A 25 6.74 -3.07 -10.31
N GLN A 26 7.22 -1.87 -9.99
CA GLN A 26 8.50 -1.63 -9.30
C GLN A 26 8.28 -1.58 -7.79
N ASP A 27 9.18 -2.16 -7.00
CA ASP A 27 9.09 -2.16 -5.54
C ASP A 27 9.60 -0.84 -4.95
N LEU A 28 8.78 -0.17 -4.12
CA LEU A 28 9.16 1.05 -3.39
C LEU A 28 9.59 0.77 -1.95
N GLY A 29 9.38 -0.46 -1.46
CA GLY A 29 9.73 -0.89 -0.10
C GLY A 29 8.51 -1.17 0.78
N VAL A 30 8.72 -1.10 2.11
CA VAL A 30 7.70 -1.39 3.12
C VAL A 30 7.34 -0.11 3.88
N ALA A 31 6.10 0.34 3.72
CA ALA A 31 5.53 1.45 4.48
C ALA A 31 4.82 0.91 5.74
N ARG A 32 5.03 1.56 6.88
CA ARG A 32 4.38 1.20 8.16
C ARG A 32 3.19 2.09 8.52
N SER A 33 2.96 3.14 7.75
CA SER A 33 1.88 4.10 7.96
C SER A 33 1.48 4.77 6.64
N PRO A 34 0.33 5.46 6.61
CA PRO A 34 -0.07 6.28 5.46
C PRO A 34 0.96 7.37 5.12
N VAL A 35 1.61 7.95 6.12
CA VAL A 35 2.64 8.99 5.94
C VAL A 35 3.85 8.42 5.18
N GLU A 36 4.33 7.23 5.58
CA GLU A 36 5.44 6.58 4.87
C GLU A 36 5.06 6.20 3.43
N LEU A 37 3.81 5.79 3.20
CA LEU A 37 3.30 5.51 1.85
C LEU A 37 3.32 6.77 0.99
N ILE A 38 2.82 7.90 1.48
CA ILE A 38 2.82 9.17 0.75
C ILE A 38 4.25 9.59 0.41
N GLU A 39 5.20 9.43 1.34
CA GLU A 39 6.62 9.74 1.07
C GLU A 39 7.23 8.84 -0.02
N PHE A 40 6.86 7.56 -0.08
CA PHE A 40 7.27 6.69 -1.19
C PHE A 40 6.72 7.15 -2.53
N LEU A 41 5.44 7.53 -2.57
CA LEU A 41 4.79 8.01 -3.79
C LEU A 41 5.39 9.34 -4.26
N ARG A 42 5.65 10.25 -3.33
CA ARG A 42 6.37 11.50 -3.60
C ARG A 42 7.74 11.27 -4.22
N ARG A 43 8.52 10.33 -3.67
CA ARG A 43 9.83 9.95 -4.22
C ARG A 43 9.73 9.26 -5.58
N ALA A 44 8.59 8.63 -5.88
CA ALA A 44 8.27 8.05 -7.18
C ALA A 44 7.70 9.08 -8.18
N GLY A 45 7.58 10.36 -7.79
CA GLY A 45 7.15 11.45 -8.65
C GLY A 45 5.64 11.74 -8.66
N LEU A 46 4.88 11.20 -7.70
CA LEU A 46 3.48 11.58 -7.50
C LEU A 46 3.41 12.83 -6.61
N ASP A 47 2.50 13.74 -6.92
CA ASP A 47 2.24 14.89 -6.05
C ASP A 47 1.46 14.44 -4.81
N PRO A 48 1.98 14.63 -3.58
CA PRO A 48 1.25 14.27 -2.37
C PRO A 48 -0.11 14.96 -2.23
N ASP A 49 -0.29 16.14 -2.82
CA ASP A 49 -1.58 16.86 -2.79
C ASP A 49 -2.62 16.24 -3.73
N GLU A 50 -2.19 15.43 -4.71
CA GLU A 50 -3.06 14.68 -5.63
C GLU A 50 -3.29 13.22 -5.19
N VAL A 51 -2.59 12.74 -4.16
CA VAL A 51 -2.71 11.36 -3.65
C VAL A 51 -3.88 11.25 -2.67
N LEU A 52 -4.97 10.65 -3.12
CA LEU A 52 -6.09 10.26 -2.28
C LEU A 52 -5.99 8.76 -1.94
N LEU A 53 -5.88 8.44 -0.64
CA LEU A 53 -5.74 7.05 -0.19
C LEU A 53 -6.95 6.17 -0.51
N GLU A 54 -8.13 6.78 -0.60
CA GLU A 54 -9.39 6.11 -0.89
C GLU A 54 -9.67 5.99 -2.40
N ASP A 55 -8.83 6.62 -3.24
CA ASP A 55 -8.99 6.55 -4.69
C ASP A 55 -8.53 5.19 -5.23
N ALA A 56 -9.49 4.30 -5.44
CA ALA A 56 -9.28 2.97 -6.01
C ALA A 56 -8.75 2.98 -7.45
N THR A 57 -8.80 4.12 -8.15
CA THR A 57 -8.18 4.26 -9.48
C THR A 57 -6.67 4.54 -9.39
N LEU A 58 -6.22 5.07 -8.26
CA LEU A 58 -4.81 5.34 -7.96
C LEU A 58 -4.14 4.19 -7.19
N ILE A 59 -4.79 3.76 -6.10
CA ILE A 59 -4.25 2.79 -5.13
C ILE A 59 -5.14 1.56 -5.05
N GLU A 60 -4.56 0.41 -5.37
CA GLU A 60 -5.15 -0.88 -5.08
C GLU A 60 -4.69 -1.36 -3.68
N TRP A 61 -5.62 -1.42 -2.73
CA TRP A 61 -5.39 -1.99 -1.41
C TRP A 61 -5.69 -3.49 -1.39
N ARG A 62 -4.75 -4.30 -0.90
CA ARG A 62 -4.94 -5.75 -0.69
C ARG A 62 -4.92 -6.06 0.79
N GLY A 63 -5.76 -6.99 1.24
CA GLY A 63 -5.77 -7.45 2.64
C GLY A 63 -6.22 -6.37 3.63
N GLY A 64 -7.21 -5.56 3.26
CA GLY A 64 -7.75 -4.44 4.07
C GLY A 64 -7.37 -3.07 3.50
N GLY A 65 -8.13 -2.04 3.88
CA GLY A 65 -7.99 -0.66 3.40
C GLY A 65 -6.84 0.14 4.04
N PRO A 66 -6.79 1.46 3.79
CA PRO A 66 -5.79 2.39 4.32
C PRO A 66 -5.73 2.47 5.85
N GLU A 67 -6.73 1.94 6.55
CA GLU A 67 -6.83 1.88 8.00
C GLU A 67 -6.12 0.67 8.63
N VAL A 68 -5.82 -0.37 7.86
CA VAL A 68 -5.23 -1.62 8.37
C VAL A 68 -3.74 -1.65 8.04
N TRP A 69 -2.81 -1.70 9.00
CA TRP A 69 -1.35 -1.73 8.74
C TRP A 69 -0.57 -2.86 9.39
N THR A 70 -1.21 -3.57 10.30
CA THR A 70 -0.68 -4.78 10.93
C THR A 70 -1.47 -5.96 10.42
N GLY A 71 -0.77 -7.05 10.08
CA GLY A 71 -1.48 -8.30 9.87
C GLY A 71 -2.12 -8.70 11.19
N THR A 72 -3.25 -9.39 11.14
CA THR A 72 -3.60 -10.29 12.24
C THR A 72 -2.45 -11.29 12.30
N GLY A 73 -1.43 -11.00 13.12
CA GLY A 73 -0.49 -12.03 13.53
C GLY A 73 -1.37 -13.09 14.14
N ALA A 74 -1.36 -14.30 13.57
CA ALA A 74 -2.21 -15.41 13.98
C ALA A 74 -2.48 -15.31 15.47
N ASP A 75 -3.74 -15.06 15.85
CA ASP A 75 -4.12 -15.07 17.25
C ASP A 75 -3.63 -16.41 17.82
N PRO A 76 -2.72 -16.43 18.82
CA PRO A 76 -2.22 -17.70 19.37
C PRO A 76 -3.31 -18.52 20.08
N PHE A 77 -4.56 -18.02 20.10
CA PHE A 77 -5.67 -18.54 20.87
C PHE A 77 -6.83 -19.12 20.04
N GLU A 78 -6.75 -19.14 18.71
CA GLU A 78 -7.70 -19.91 17.88
C GLU A 78 -7.04 -21.22 17.39
N SER A 79 -7.29 -22.30 18.12
CA SER A 79 -7.23 -23.71 17.68
C SER A 79 -8.53 -24.39 18.06
#